data_AF-A0A939GM52-F1
#
_entry.id   AF-A0A939GM52-F1
#
_cell.length_a   1.000
_cell.length_b   1.000
_cell.length_c   1.000
_cell.angle_alpha   90.00
_cell.angle_beta   90.00
_cell.angle_gamma   90.00
#
_symmetry.space_group_name_H-M   'P 1'
#
loop_
_entity.id
_entity.type
_entity.pdbx_description
1 polymer ?
#
loop_
_entity_poly.entity_id
_entity_poly.type
_entity_poly.pdbx_seq_one_letter_code
_entity_poly.pdbx_strand_id
1 'polypeptide(L)' 'MKTLKCRDAGFDCDAQIHAETDEEVLAQAAQHASTVHGVTVTPELAGSLRPLIREAV' A
#
# COMPACT_ATOMS: atom_id res chain seq x y z
N MET A 1 9.99 -11.15 -0.61
CA MET A 1 8.57 -10.85 -0.91
C MET A 1 8.24 -9.57 -0.17
N LYS A 2 7.50 -8.65 -0.77
CA LYS A 2 7.20 -7.32 -0.20
C LYS A 2 5.82 -7.30 0.44
N THR A 3 5.64 -6.49 1.48
CA THR A 3 4.35 -6.32 2.15
C THR A 3 4.11 -4.87 2.55
N LEU A 4 2.89 -4.38 2.32
CA LEU A 4 2.38 -3.13 2.87
C LEU A 4 1.11 -3.40 3.68
N LYS A 5 1.04 -2.89 4.90
CA LYS A 5 -0.15 -2.97 5.74
C LYS A 5 -0.86 -1.61 5.72
N CYS A 6 -2.15 -1.59 5.40
CA CYS A 6 -2.91 -0.34 5.32
C CYS A 6 -2.92 0.44 6.64
N ARG A 7 -2.91 -0.27 7.76
CA ARG A 7 -2.81 0.33 9.10
C ARG A 7 -1.49 1.07 9.36
N ASP A 8 -0.38 0.62 8.77
CA ASP A 8 0.90 1.33 8.88
C ASP A 8 0.88 2.66 8.11
N ALA A 9 -0.01 2.77 7.11
CA ALA A 9 -0.30 4.01 6.38
C ALA A 9 -1.34 4.91 7.06
N GLY A 10 -1.82 4.56 8.26
CA GLY A 10 -2.75 5.36 9.05
C GLY A 10 -4.24 5.12 8.76
N PHE A 11 -4.58 4.11 7.95
CA PHE A 11 -5.97 3.71 7.72
C PHE A 11 -6.44 2.74 8.80
N ASP A 12 -7.71 2.84 9.19
CA ASP A 12 -8.37 1.81 10.02
C ASP A 12 -8.74 0.60 9.14
N CYS A 13 -7.72 -0.13 8.67
CA CYS A 13 -7.87 -1.23 7.72
C CYS A 13 -6.82 -2.32 7.95
N ASP A 14 -7.28 -3.58 8.10
CA ASP A 14 -6.44 -4.76 8.31
C ASP A 14 -5.85 -5.36 7.01
N ALA A 15 -6.13 -4.76 5.84
CA ALA A 15 -5.63 -5.26 4.58
C ALA A 15 -4.10 -5.24 4.53
N GLN A 16 -3.54 -6.32 3.99
CA GLN A 16 -2.11 -6.50 3.78
C GLN A 16 -1.89 -6.87 2.31
N ILE A 17 -1.13 -6.05 1.62
CA ILE A 17 -0.83 -6.19 0.20
C ILE A 17 0.53 -6.84 0.09
N HIS A 18 0.63 -7.90 -0.72
CA HIS A 18 1.85 -8.65 -0.93
C HIS A 18 2.20 -8.67 -2.42
N ALA A 19 3.47 -8.45 -2.76
CA ALA A 19 3.97 -8.56 -4.13
C ALA A 19 5.48 -8.85 -4.18
N GLU A 20 6.05 -9.01 -5.37
CA GLU A 20 7.49 -9.24 -5.51
C GLU A 20 8.29 -7.93 -5.44
N THR A 21 7.69 -6.83 -5.94
CA THR A 21 8.34 -5.53 -6.03
C THR A 21 7.54 -4.43 -5.33
N ASP A 22 8.22 -3.34 -4.95
CA ASP A 22 7.58 -2.16 -4.38
C ASP A 22 6.55 -1.54 -5.35
N GLU A 23 6.83 -1.59 -6.65
CA GLU A 23 5.95 -1.05 -7.69
C GLU A 23 4.62 -1.82 -7.76
N GLU A 24 4.68 -3.15 -7.71
CA GLU A 24 3.47 -3.98 -7.67
C GLU A 24 2.67 -3.79 -6.38
N VAL A 25 3.36 -3.63 -5.23
CA VAL A 25 2.69 -3.31 -3.97
C VAL A 25 1.94 -1.98 -4.09
N LEU A 26 2.55 -0.95 -4.65
CA LEU A 26 1.92 0.37 -4.82
C LEU A 26 0.76 0.32 -5.82
N ALA A 27 0.87 -0.44 -6.92
CA ALA A 27 -0.21 -0.59 -7.89
C ALA A 27 -1.44 -1.25 -7.24
N GLN A 28 -1.22 -2.33 -6.47
CA GLN A 28 -2.28 -2.98 -5.71
C GLN A 28 -2.84 -2.08 -4.60
N ALA A 29 -1.99 -1.31 -3.92
CA ALA A 29 -2.41 -0.34 -2.91
C ALA A 29 -3.29 0.77 -3.50
N ALA A 30 -2.97 1.25 -4.71
CA ALA A 30 -3.79 2.22 -5.42
C ALA A 30 -5.18 1.67 -5.75
N GLN A 31 -5.25 0.43 -6.23
CA GLN A 31 -6.55 -0.22 -6.49
C GLN A 31 -7.34 -0.39 -5.18
N HIS A 32 -6.70 -0.86 -4.12
CA HIS A 32 -7.35 -1.05 -2.83
C HIS A 32 -7.85 0.27 -2.23
N ALA A 33 -7.00 1.31 -2.20
CA ALA A 33 -7.36 2.62 -1.68
C ALA A 33 -8.55 3.24 -2.42
N SER A 34 -8.58 3.12 -3.76
CA SER A 34 -9.70 3.63 -4.57
C SER A 34 -11.00 2.88 -4.32
N THR A 35 -10.95 1.54 -4.25
CA THR A 35 -12.14 0.69 -4.14
C THR A 35 -12.71 0.59 -2.73
N VAL A 36 -11.86 0.58 -1.70
CA VAL A 36 -12.26 0.37 -0.30
C VAL A 36 -12.39 1.68 0.46
N HIS A 37 -11.53 2.66 0.16
CA HIS A 37 -11.48 3.92 0.89
C HIS A 37 -11.95 5.12 0.07
N GLY A 38 -12.22 4.95 -1.23
CA GLY A 38 -12.53 6.07 -2.12
C GLY A 38 -11.37 7.07 -2.27
N VAL A 39 -10.14 6.61 -1.98
CA VAL A 39 -8.93 7.46 -1.98
C VAL A 39 -8.14 7.21 -3.26
N THR A 40 -7.89 8.26 -4.00
CA THR A 40 -6.97 8.24 -5.14
C THR A 40 -5.54 8.32 -4.64
N VAL A 41 -4.72 7.32 -4.97
CA VAL A 41 -3.28 7.35 -4.65
C VAL A 41 -2.57 8.29 -5.62
N THR A 42 -2.23 9.49 -5.13
CA THR A 42 -1.41 10.48 -5.85
C THR A 42 0.07 10.09 -5.78
N PRO A 43 0.94 10.67 -6.62
CA PRO A 43 2.39 10.45 -6.55
C PRO A 43 2.99 10.76 -5.16
N GLU A 44 2.49 11.81 -4.49
CA GLU A 44 2.93 12.16 -3.14
C GLU A 44 2.52 11.11 -2.10
N LEU A 45 1.28 10.61 -2.19
CA LEU A 45 0.83 9.52 -1.32
C LEU A 45 1.62 8.25 -1.59
N ALA A 46 1.86 7.88 -2.86
CA ALA A 46 2.71 6.75 -3.22
C ALA A 46 4.13 6.90 -2.66
N GLY A 47 4.70 8.11 -2.69
CA GLY A 47 5.98 8.43 -2.06
C GLY A 47 5.99 8.20 -0.55
N SER A 48 4.88 8.52 0.13
CA SER A 48 4.71 8.29 1.57
C SER A 48 4.45 6.82 1.92
N LEU A 49 3.86 6.05 1.01
CA LEU A 49 3.61 4.60 1.19
C LEU A 49 4.87 3.76 0.97
N ARG A 50 5.75 4.13 0.03
CA ARG A 50 7.01 3.43 -0.28
C ARG A 50 7.85 3.04 0.94
N PRO A 51 8.20 3.93 1.88
CA PRO A 51 9.00 3.57 3.06
C PRO A 51 8.28 2.66 4.07
N LEU A 52 6.97 2.46 3.92
CA LEU A 52 6.18 1.56 4.74
C LEU A 52 6.18 0.12 4.20
N ILE A 53 6.65 -0.09 2.97
CA ILE A 53 6.79 -1.42 2.38
C ILE A 53 7.95 -2.15 3.08
N ARG A 54 7.68 -3.36 3.57
CA ARG A 54 8.65 -4.21 4.29
C ARG A 54 8.89 -5.51 3.54
N GLU A 55 10.02 -6.16 3.82
CA GLU A 55 10.20 -7.56 3.47
C GLU A 55 9.23 -8.40 4.31
N ALA A 56 8.46 -9.26 3.66
CA ALA A 56 7.72 -10.33 4.28
C ALA A 56 8.73 -11.36 4.81
N VAL A 57 8.63 -11.66 6.11
CA VAL A 57 9.43 -12.68 6.79
C VAL A 57 8.75 -14.04 6.65
#